data_AF-A0A1C6MGM3-F1
#
_entry.id   AF-A0A1C6MGM3-F1
#
_cell.length_a   1.000
_cell.length_b   1.000
_cell.length_c   1.000
_cell.angle_alpha   90.00
_cell.angle_beta   90.00
_cell.angle_gamma   90.00
#
_symmetry.space_group_name_H-M   'P 1'
#
loop_
_entity.id
_entity.type
_entity.pdbx_description
1 polymer ?
#
loop_
_entity_poly.entity_id
_entity_poly.type
_entity_poly.pdbx_seq_one_letter_code
_entity_poly.pdbx_strand_id
1 'polypeptide(L)'
;MGDSMRRYHITLGALTSVGGRVVSASHMMTIDGRNMALEGDKIACPACQGPGSIICTGPRHMETLNGRHVALEGDLCACACVPLPRLLANQDRRCQQLENAMTLRPTLPAARALIPAATGSPQFDERFKLVDAESGQPLVDLAYAIERESGEIEHGRTDADGCTHLLSATTMTEKISLYVEG
;
A
#
# COMPACT_ATOMS: atom_id res chain seq x y z
N MET A 1 -6.21 22.67 -8.06
CA MET A 1 -5.79 22.08 -6.77
C MET A 1 -6.40 20.70 -6.69
N GLY A 2 -5.58 19.65 -6.80
CA GLY A 2 -6.06 18.28 -6.55
C GLY A 2 -6.46 18.18 -5.07
N ASP A 3 -7.62 17.60 -4.81
CA ASP A 3 -8.07 17.32 -3.45
C ASP A 3 -7.12 16.27 -2.87
N SER A 4 -6.33 16.62 -1.87
CA SER A 4 -5.39 15.70 -1.22
C SER A 4 -6.04 15.23 0.08
N MET A 5 -6.33 13.93 0.16
CA MET A 5 -6.91 13.29 1.33
C MET A 5 -5.81 12.88 2.29
N ARG A 6 -6.04 13.06 3.59
CA ARG A 6 -5.14 12.54 4.64
C ARG A 6 -5.78 11.37 5.35
N ARG A 7 -4.99 10.35 5.63
CA ARG A 7 -5.37 9.24 6.52
C ARG A 7 -4.35 9.15 7.64
N TYR A 8 -4.80 9.39 8.87
CA TYR A 8 -3.92 9.40 10.05
C TYR A 8 -3.61 7.98 10.52
N HIS A 9 -2.41 7.77 11.06
CA HIS A 9 -2.01 6.49 11.63
C HIS A 9 -2.82 6.17 12.89
N ILE A 10 -3.20 4.90 13.04
CA ILE A 10 -3.92 4.42 14.22
C ILE A 10 -2.90 4.02 15.29
N THR A 11 -3.19 4.39 16.53
CA THR A 11 -2.37 4.01 17.69
C THR A 11 -3.19 3.24 18.72
N LEU A 12 -2.51 2.62 19.67
CA LEU A 12 -3.11 1.95 20.81
C LEU A 12 -4.13 2.86 21.52
N GLY A 13 -5.31 2.30 21.78
CA GLY A 13 -6.40 3.02 22.44
C GLY A 13 -7.27 3.87 21.52
N ALA A 14 -6.98 3.94 20.21
CA ALA A 14 -7.86 4.53 19.21
C ALA A 14 -9.24 3.84 19.20
N LEU A 15 -10.26 4.59 18.78
CA LEU A 15 -11.64 4.14 18.80
C LEU A 15 -12.13 3.74 17.41
N THR A 16 -13.21 2.97 17.36
CA THR A 16 -13.99 2.76 16.15
C THR A 16 -15.26 3.63 16.16
N SER A 17 -15.93 3.72 15.02
CA SER A 17 -17.20 4.43 14.85
C SER A 17 -18.34 3.95 15.77
N VAL A 18 -18.20 2.78 16.41
CA VAL A 18 -19.16 2.23 17.38
C VAL A 18 -18.58 2.14 18.80
N GLY A 19 -17.48 2.84 19.06
CA GLY A 19 -16.82 2.88 20.38
C GLY A 19 -15.95 1.66 20.70
N GLY A 20 -15.63 0.81 19.72
CA GLY A 20 -14.63 -0.25 19.88
C GLY A 20 -13.24 0.32 20.09
N ARG A 21 -12.39 -0.33 20.87
CA ARG A 21 -11.06 0.18 21.22
C ARG A 21 -9.94 -0.73 20.75
N VAL A 22 -8.92 -0.16 20.12
CA VAL A 22 -7.67 -0.89 19.80
C VAL A 22 -6.94 -1.24 21.09
N VAL A 23 -6.71 -2.53 21.33
CA VAL A 23 -6.13 -3.05 22.59
C VAL A 23 -4.79 -3.77 22.41
N SER A 24 -4.34 -4.01 21.17
CA SER A 24 -2.95 -4.41 20.89
C SER A 24 -2.34 -3.51 19.83
N ALA A 25 -1.00 -3.40 19.85
CA ALA A 25 -0.24 -2.57 18.93
C ALA A 25 1.22 -3.05 18.87
N SER A 26 1.97 -2.64 17.84
CA SER A 26 3.41 -2.95 17.71
C SER A 26 4.27 -2.15 18.69
N HIS A 27 5.30 -2.79 19.26
CA HIS A 27 6.27 -2.12 20.13
C HIS A 27 7.42 -1.43 19.39
N MET A 28 7.48 -1.55 18.06
CA MET A 28 8.61 -1.00 17.30
C MET A 28 8.54 0.51 17.08
N MET A 29 7.33 1.07 17.02
CA MET A 29 7.14 2.48 16.69
C MET A 29 6.03 3.08 17.54
N THR A 30 6.24 4.32 17.97
CA THR A 30 5.29 5.08 18.77
C THR A 30 5.02 6.44 18.15
N ILE A 31 3.79 6.93 18.31
CA ILE A 31 3.39 8.30 18.01
C ILE A 31 2.85 8.89 19.31
N ASP A 32 3.43 10.00 19.76
CA ASP A 32 3.08 10.66 21.03
C ASP A 32 3.07 9.68 22.23
N GLY A 33 4.07 8.78 22.27
CA GLY A 33 4.20 7.76 23.31
C GLY A 33 3.19 6.61 23.23
N ARG A 34 2.38 6.53 22.17
CA ARG A 34 1.44 5.43 21.94
C ARG A 34 1.92 4.54 20.80
N ASN A 35 1.92 3.25 21.04
CA ASN A 35 2.31 2.23 20.07
C ASN A 35 1.43 2.30 18.81
N MET A 36 2.05 2.20 17.64
CA MET A 36 1.35 2.19 16.35
C MET A 36 0.66 0.84 16.14
N ALA A 37 -0.59 0.88 15.70
CA ALA A 37 -1.38 -0.31 15.40
C ALA A 37 -1.13 -0.78 13.96
N LEU A 38 -1.14 -2.09 13.77
CA LEU A 38 -0.90 -2.78 12.52
C LEU A 38 -2.07 -3.69 12.14
N GLU A 39 -2.13 -4.10 10.89
CA GLU A 39 -3.10 -5.07 10.39
C GLU A 39 -3.17 -6.32 11.27
N GLY A 40 -4.37 -6.73 11.67
CA GLY A 40 -4.60 -7.87 12.56
C GLY A 40 -4.51 -7.56 14.06
N ASP A 41 -4.15 -6.34 14.46
CA ASP A 41 -4.20 -5.97 15.88
C ASP A 41 -5.62 -6.03 16.43
N LYS A 42 -5.73 -6.36 17.72
CA LYS A 42 -7.00 -6.68 18.39
C LYS A 42 -7.77 -5.43 18.74
N ILE A 43 -9.09 -5.52 18.59
CA ILE A 43 -10.06 -4.51 18.98
C ILE A 43 -11.07 -5.13 19.94
N ALA A 44 -11.32 -4.46 21.06
CA ALA A 44 -12.42 -4.77 21.96
C ALA A 44 -13.66 -3.99 21.52
N CYS A 45 -14.67 -4.66 20.97
CA CYS A 45 -15.87 -4.01 20.46
C CYS A 45 -17.03 -4.10 21.47
N PRO A 46 -17.50 -2.99 22.08
CA PRO A 46 -18.60 -3.04 23.04
C PRO A 46 -19.95 -3.27 22.37
N ALA A 47 -20.09 -2.94 21.08
CA ALA A 47 -21.36 -3.02 20.37
C ALA A 47 -21.80 -4.47 20.07
N CYS A 48 -20.87 -5.34 19.67
CA CYS A 48 -21.16 -6.77 19.45
C CYS A 48 -20.60 -7.68 20.55
N GLN A 49 -19.80 -7.14 21.49
CA GLN A 49 -19.13 -7.86 22.58
C GLN A 49 -18.21 -9.02 22.12
N GLY A 50 -17.95 -9.12 20.81
CA GLY A 50 -17.10 -10.13 20.20
C GLY A 50 -15.66 -9.65 19.99
N PRO A 51 -14.76 -10.56 19.61
CA PRO A 51 -13.41 -10.20 19.19
C PRO A 51 -13.47 -9.36 17.91
N GLY A 52 -12.63 -8.34 17.84
CA GLY A 52 -12.35 -7.58 16.62
C GLY A 52 -10.88 -7.63 16.26
N SER A 53 -10.57 -7.51 14.98
CA SER A 53 -9.21 -7.27 14.48
C SER A 53 -9.18 -6.18 13.42
N ILE A 54 -8.04 -5.52 13.24
CA ILE A 54 -7.86 -4.50 12.20
C ILE A 54 -7.77 -5.17 10.82
N ILE A 55 -8.58 -4.71 9.86
CA ILE A 55 -8.40 -4.97 8.43
C ILE A 55 -8.03 -3.67 7.74
N CYS A 56 -6.89 -3.70 7.05
CA CYS A 56 -6.38 -2.62 6.24
C CYS A 56 -7.19 -2.50 4.93
N THR A 57 -7.88 -1.38 4.70
CA THR A 57 -8.63 -1.14 3.46
C THR A 57 -8.42 0.27 2.89
N GLY A 58 -8.84 0.50 1.65
CA GLY A 58 -8.79 1.79 0.98
C GLY A 58 -7.40 2.29 0.58
N PRO A 59 -7.33 3.45 -0.10
CA PRO A 59 -6.10 4.00 -0.65
C PRO A 59 -5.07 4.27 0.45
N ARG A 60 -3.80 3.96 0.16
CA ARG A 60 -2.68 4.05 1.11
C ARG A 60 -1.36 4.04 0.36
N HIS A 61 -0.31 4.55 1.00
CA HIS A 61 1.07 4.24 0.63
C HIS A 61 1.48 2.89 1.22
N MET A 62 2.37 2.20 0.52
CA MET A 62 2.98 0.96 0.97
C MET A 62 3.88 1.27 2.18
N GLU A 63 3.36 0.99 3.38
CA GLU A 63 4.09 1.17 4.63
C GLU A 63 3.81 -0.04 5.53
N THR A 64 4.89 -0.69 5.97
CA THR A 64 4.82 -1.91 6.79
C THR A 64 5.77 -1.81 7.98
N LEU A 65 5.40 -2.51 9.04
CA LEU A 65 6.18 -2.68 10.26
C LEU A 65 6.05 -4.14 10.68
N ASN A 66 7.16 -4.83 10.98
CA ASN A 66 7.15 -6.28 11.21
C ASN A 66 6.47 -7.09 10.08
N GLY A 67 6.60 -6.65 8.83
CA GLY A 67 5.96 -7.30 7.68
C GLY A 67 4.43 -7.20 7.65
N ARG A 68 3.81 -6.38 8.50
CA ARG A 68 2.37 -6.11 8.53
C ARG A 68 2.09 -4.66 8.14
N HIS A 69 0.99 -4.40 7.46
CA HIS A 69 0.62 -3.04 7.08
C HIS A 69 0.31 -2.16 8.29
N VAL A 70 0.68 -0.88 8.21
CA VAL A 70 0.27 0.11 9.22
C VAL A 70 -1.24 0.37 9.11
N ALA A 71 -1.90 0.43 10.26
CA ALA A 71 -3.33 0.73 10.33
C ALA A 71 -3.58 2.24 10.17
N LEU A 72 -4.54 2.59 9.32
CA LEU A 72 -4.88 3.98 9.02
C LEU A 72 -6.32 4.30 9.37
N GLU A 73 -6.60 5.57 9.58
CA GLU A 73 -7.96 6.08 9.76
C GLU A 73 -8.88 5.62 8.62
N GLY A 74 -10.08 5.17 8.98
CA GLY A 74 -11.05 4.60 8.04
C GLY A 74 -10.88 3.11 7.76
N ASP A 75 -9.81 2.47 8.26
CA ASP A 75 -9.65 1.01 8.24
C ASP A 75 -10.74 0.31 9.07
N LEU A 76 -10.95 -0.97 8.84
CA LEU A 76 -12.11 -1.68 9.36
C LEU A 76 -11.78 -2.49 10.61
N CYS A 77 -12.76 -2.57 11.50
CA CYS A 77 -12.78 -3.52 12.61
C CYS A 77 -13.56 -4.77 12.17
N ALA A 78 -12.85 -5.88 11.97
CA ALA A 78 -13.41 -7.19 11.68
C ALA A 78 -14.03 -7.82 12.93
N CYS A 79 -15.24 -7.38 13.28
CA CYS A 79 -16.06 -7.95 14.34
C CYS A 79 -17.44 -8.33 13.78
N ALA A 80 -18.35 -8.78 14.64
CA ALA A 80 -19.70 -9.20 14.24
C ALA A 80 -20.69 -8.04 13.98
N CYS A 81 -20.23 -6.79 13.93
CA CYS A 81 -21.08 -5.63 13.67
C CYS A 81 -21.39 -5.52 12.18
N VAL A 82 -22.60 -5.10 11.84
CA VAL A 82 -23.01 -4.82 10.45
C VAL A 82 -23.58 -3.39 10.38
N PRO A 83 -22.99 -2.48 9.58
CA PRO A 83 -21.74 -2.65 8.83
C PRO A 83 -20.49 -2.76 9.74
N LEU A 84 -19.36 -3.19 9.18
CA LEU A 84 -18.09 -3.22 9.91
C LEU A 84 -17.69 -1.80 10.36
N PRO A 85 -17.37 -1.59 11.65
CA PRO A 85 -16.99 -0.27 12.15
C PRO A 85 -15.67 0.22 11.55
N ARG A 86 -15.53 1.54 11.42
CA ARG A 86 -14.30 2.18 10.94
C ARG A 86 -13.45 2.67 12.10
N LEU A 87 -12.13 2.60 11.96
CA LEU A 87 -11.16 3.16 12.90
C LEU A 87 -11.09 4.68 12.77
N LEU A 88 -11.04 5.34 13.93
CA LEU A 88 -10.94 6.78 14.11
C LEU A 88 -9.57 7.07 14.72
N ALA A 89 -8.79 7.96 14.11
CA ALA A 89 -7.50 8.31 14.66
C ALA A 89 -7.64 9.08 15.97
N ASN A 90 -6.74 8.82 16.91
CA ASN A 90 -6.64 9.51 18.21
C ASN A 90 -5.42 10.46 18.27
N GLN A 91 -4.85 10.78 17.11
CA GLN A 91 -3.70 11.65 16.93
C GLN A 91 -3.75 12.26 15.52
N ASP A 92 -3.14 13.43 15.33
CA ASP A 92 -3.10 14.18 14.08
C ASP A 92 -1.66 14.50 13.60
N ARG A 93 -0.64 13.95 14.25
CA ARG A 93 0.78 14.20 13.97
C ARG A 93 1.31 13.41 12.77
N ARG A 94 0.88 12.15 12.62
CA ARG A 94 1.37 11.22 11.59
C ARG A 94 0.23 10.78 10.70
N CYS A 95 0.32 11.07 9.40
CA CYS A 95 -0.62 10.65 8.38
C CYS A 95 0.09 10.32 7.06
N GLN A 96 -0.62 9.58 6.22
CA GLN A 96 -0.32 9.48 4.80
C GLN A 96 -1.12 10.56 4.05
N GLN A 97 -0.44 11.28 3.15
CA GLN A 97 -1.07 12.22 2.22
C GLN A 97 -1.32 11.49 0.90
N LEU A 98 -2.58 11.37 0.52
CA LEU A 98 -3.03 10.62 -0.64
C LEU A 98 -3.59 11.61 -1.65
N GLU A 99 -3.22 11.44 -2.92
CA GLU A 99 -3.78 12.23 -4.01
C GLU A 99 -5.11 11.62 -4.43
N ASN A 100 -6.17 12.42 -4.54
CA ASN A 100 -7.46 11.93 -5.01
C ASN A 100 -7.38 11.68 -6.53
N ALA A 101 -7.38 10.41 -6.94
CA ALA A 101 -7.33 9.99 -8.33
C ALA A 101 -8.68 10.19 -9.07
N MET A 102 -9.31 11.37 -8.93
CA MET A 102 -10.64 11.63 -9.49
C MET A 102 -10.68 12.77 -10.52
N THR A 103 -9.54 13.21 -11.07
CA THR A 103 -9.57 13.98 -12.34
C THR A 103 -8.25 13.86 -13.13
N LEU A 104 -8.06 12.74 -13.83
CA LEU A 104 -7.27 12.75 -15.05
C LEU A 104 -8.20 12.46 -16.23
N ARG A 105 -8.89 13.52 -16.71
CA ARG A 105 -9.08 13.62 -18.16
C ARG A 105 -7.68 13.93 -18.71
N PRO A 106 -7.14 13.13 -19.64
CA PRO A 106 -5.84 13.44 -20.23
C PRO A 106 -6.00 14.67 -21.12
N THR A 107 -5.63 15.84 -20.64
CA THR A 107 -5.32 16.99 -21.49
C THR A 107 -3.89 17.40 -21.19
N LEU A 108 -2.98 16.95 -22.06
CA LEU A 108 -1.63 17.50 -22.21
C LEU A 108 -1.74 19.04 -22.35
N PRO A 109 -0.85 19.82 -21.71
CA PRO A 109 0.42 20.10 -22.37
C PRO A 109 1.66 20.20 -21.46
N ALA A 110 2.79 19.75 -22.04
CA ALA A 110 4.19 20.14 -21.83
C ALA A 110 4.64 20.61 -20.44
N ALA A 111 5.30 19.71 -19.70
CA ALA A 111 6.07 20.03 -18.51
C ALA A 111 7.38 20.73 -18.85
N ARG A 112 7.72 21.77 -18.09
CA ARG A 112 9.08 22.28 -17.94
C ARG A 112 9.33 22.57 -16.45
N ALA A 113 10.51 22.11 -16.01
CA ALA A 113 11.23 22.44 -14.76
C ALA A 113 10.65 21.86 -13.45
N LEU A 114 11.41 21.49 -12.40
CA LEU A 114 12.84 21.44 -12.07
C LEU A 114 12.97 20.53 -10.81
N ILE A 115 14.15 19.92 -10.60
CA ILE A 115 14.49 19.03 -9.46
C ILE A 115 14.85 19.87 -8.20
N PRO A 116 14.70 19.35 -6.98
CA PRO A 116 15.91 19.11 -6.17
C PRO A 116 15.94 17.74 -5.46
N ALA A 117 17.17 17.30 -5.21
CA ALA A 117 17.58 15.98 -4.75
C ALA A 117 17.51 15.79 -3.22
N ALA A 118 17.33 14.53 -2.77
CA ALA A 118 18.09 13.94 -1.65
C ALA A 118 17.81 12.42 -1.50
N THR A 119 18.82 11.65 -1.90
CA THR A 119 19.43 10.48 -1.26
C THR A 119 18.64 9.64 -0.23
N GLY A 120 18.37 8.39 -0.63
CA GLY A 120 18.10 7.24 0.23
C GLY A 120 17.70 6.08 -0.68
N SER A 121 18.59 5.10 -0.89
CA SER A 121 18.44 4.01 -1.85
C SER A 121 17.16 3.19 -1.62
N PRO A 122 16.13 3.30 -2.47
CA PRO A 122 15.03 2.36 -2.47
C PRO A 122 15.51 1.02 -3.00
N GLN A 123 15.39 -0.01 -2.16
CA GLN A 123 15.45 -1.38 -2.61
C GLN A 123 14.02 -1.75 -3.01
N PHE A 124 13.76 -1.79 -4.31
CA PHE A 124 12.46 -2.17 -4.85
C PHE A 124 12.47 -3.68 -5.11
N ASP A 125 11.66 -4.42 -4.35
CA ASP A 125 11.56 -5.88 -4.44
C ASP A 125 10.38 -6.31 -5.33
N GLU A 126 10.00 -5.49 -6.30
CA GLU A 126 8.79 -5.67 -7.10
C GLU A 126 8.98 -6.70 -8.22
N ARG A 127 8.02 -7.61 -8.36
CA ARG A 127 7.90 -8.55 -9.47
C ARG A 127 6.57 -8.29 -10.18
N PHE A 128 6.55 -8.45 -11.50
CA PHE A 128 5.34 -8.25 -12.30
C PHE A 128 4.69 -9.60 -12.59
N LYS A 129 3.38 -9.71 -12.36
CA LYS A 129 2.62 -10.91 -12.75
C LYS A 129 2.04 -10.72 -14.14
N LEU A 130 2.53 -11.50 -15.09
CA LEU A 130 2.01 -11.60 -16.45
C LEU A 130 0.78 -12.50 -16.45
N VAL A 131 -0.34 -11.93 -16.91
CA VAL A 131 -1.61 -12.63 -17.09
C VAL A 131 -2.09 -12.43 -18.51
N ASP A 132 -2.73 -13.45 -19.06
CA ASP A 132 -3.38 -13.40 -20.35
C ASP A 132 -4.54 -12.40 -20.30
N ALA A 133 -4.60 -11.49 -21.28
CA ALA A 133 -5.54 -10.37 -21.26
C ALA A 133 -7.00 -10.81 -21.49
N GLU A 134 -7.23 -11.96 -22.13
CA GLU A 134 -8.59 -12.46 -22.44
C GLU A 134 -9.10 -13.45 -21.38
N SER A 135 -8.23 -14.29 -20.84
CA SER A 135 -8.60 -15.34 -19.88
C SER A 135 -8.25 -15.02 -18.43
N GLY A 136 -7.39 -14.03 -18.18
CA GLY A 136 -6.90 -13.67 -16.85
C GLY A 136 -5.99 -14.73 -16.21
N GLN A 137 -5.62 -15.78 -16.95
CA GLN A 137 -4.76 -16.84 -16.45
C GLN A 137 -3.29 -16.39 -16.44
N PRO A 138 -2.50 -16.80 -15.43
CA PRO A 138 -1.07 -16.49 -15.40
C PRO A 138 -0.36 -17.10 -16.60
N LEU A 139 0.42 -16.28 -17.30
CA LEU A 139 1.25 -16.74 -18.42
C LEU A 139 2.54 -17.31 -17.85
N VAL A 140 2.60 -18.63 -17.74
CA VAL A 140 3.71 -19.42 -17.15
C VAL A 140 4.72 -19.80 -18.23
N ASP A 141 6.02 -19.78 -17.92
CA ASP A 141 7.14 -20.08 -18.82
C ASP A 141 7.18 -19.21 -20.10
N LEU A 142 6.62 -18.00 -20.02
CA LEU A 142 6.63 -17.04 -21.10
C LEU A 142 7.94 -16.24 -21.08
N ALA A 143 8.64 -16.23 -22.21
CA ALA A 143 9.81 -15.39 -22.39
C ALA A 143 9.40 -13.92 -22.47
N TYR A 144 10.04 -13.08 -21.66
CA TYR A 144 9.85 -11.64 -21.67
C TYR A 144 11.19 -10.92 -21.65
N ALA A 145 11.17 -9.69 -22.11
CA ALA A 145 12.25 -8.73 -21.98
C ALA A 145 11.74 -7.49 -21.25
N ILE A 146 12.47 -7.05 -20.24
CA ILE A 146 12.22 -5.80 -19.54
C ILE A 146 13.27 -4.81 -20.03
N GLU A 147 12.84 -3.83 -20.80
CA GLU A 147 13.68 -2.68 -21.15
C GLU A 147 13.52 -1.61 -20.07
N ARG A 148 14.62 -1.28 -19.42
CA ARG A 148 14.70 -0.20 -18.45
C ARG A 148 14.81 1.15 -19.14
N GLU A 149 14.52 2.21 -18.40
CA GLU A 149 14.69 3.58 -18.88
C GLU A 149 16.15 3.92 -19.24
N SER A 150 17.11 3.19 -18.65
CA SER A 150 18.52 3.26 -19.01
C SER A 150 18.85 2.70 -20.41
N GLY A 151 17.90 2.01 -21.06
CA GLY A 151 18.13 1.25 -22.29
C GLY A 151 18.75 -0.13 -22.05
N GLU A 152 18.96 -0.52 -20.79
CA GLU A 152 19.34 -1.89 -20.45
C GLU A 152 18.15 -2.82 -20.61
N ILE A 153 18.38 -3.96 -21.24
CA ILE A 153 17.35 -4.96 -21.50
C ILE A 153 17.68 -6.22 -20.69
N GLU A 154 16.76 -6.58 -19.80
CA GLU A 154 16.83 -7.81 -19.01
C GLU A 154 15.85 -8.85 -19.56
N HIS A 155 16.38 -10.00 -19.96
CA HIS A 155 15.57 -11.11 -20.44
C HIS A 155 15.26 -12.08 -19.29
N GLY A 156 14.02 -12.58 -19.24
CA GLY A 156 13.63 -13.57 -18.26
C GLY A 156 12.49 -14.46 -18.76
N ARG A 157 12.15 -15.48 -17.96
CA ARG A 157 10.98 -16.32 -18.15
C ARG A 157 10.10 -16.25 -16.92
N THR A 158 8.79 -16.28 -17.12
CA THR A 158 7.84 -16.24 -16.00
C THR A 158 7.80 -17.57 -15.27
N ASP A 159 7.63 -17.52 -13.96
CA ASP A 159 7.52 -18.72 -13.13
C ASP A 159 6.12 -19.37 -13.20
N ALA A 160 5.92 -20.44 -12.42
CA ALA A 160 4.67 -21.20 -12.35
C ALA A 160 3.44 -20.37 -11.91
N ASP A 161 3.66 -19.18 -11.35
CA ASP A 161 2.62 -18.24 -10.95
C ASP A 161 2.47 -17.07 -11.94
N GLY A 162 3.21 -17.09 -13.04
CA GLY A 162 3.25 -16.05 -14.07
C GLY A 162 4.08 -14.83 -13.70
N CYS A 163 4.98 -14.92 -12.70
CA CYS A 163 5.73 -13.77 -12.21
C CYS A 163 7.06 -13.61 -12.94
N THR A 164 7.44 -12.35 -13.22
CA THR A 164 8.78 -12.00 -13.69
C THR A 164 9.80 -12.17 -12.57
N HIS A 165 11.08 -12.21 -12.94
CA HIS A 165 12.19 -12.20 -12.00
C HIS A 165 12.21 -10.88 -11.24
N LEU A 166 12.84 -10.90 -10.06
CA LEU A 166 13.04 -9.70 -9.25
C LEU A 166 13.91 -8.72 -10.03
N LEU A 167 13.39 -7.54 -10.36
CA LEU A 167 14.18 -6.53 -11.01
C LEU A 167 15.27 -6.04 -10.05
N SER A 168 16.50 -5.92 -10.56
CA SER A 168 17.59 -5.29 -9.81
C SER A 168 17.14 -3.94 -9.24
N ALA A 169 17.41 -3.75 -7.95
CA ALA A 169 17.00 -2.59 -7.18
C ALA A 169 17.58 -1.31 -7.76
N THR A 170 16.74 -0.52 -8.43
CA THR A 170 17.11 0.80 -8.93
C THR A 170 16.80 1.85 -7.88
N THR A 171 17.75 2.75 -7.62
CA THR A 171 17.60 3.78 -6.58
C THR A 171 16.58 4.89 -6.94
N MET A 172 15.95 4.81 -8.10
CA MET A 172 15.04 5.80 -8.67
C MET A 172 13.83 5.09 -9.28
N THR A 173 12.66 5.73 -9.24
CA THR A 173 11.51 5.31 -10.06
C THR A 173 11.91 5.38 -11.52
N GLU A 174 11.81 4.27 -12.23
CA GLU A 174 12.12 4.18 -13.65
C GLU A 174 10.93 3.64 -14.42
N LYS A 175 10.76 4.11 -15.65
CA LYS A 175 9.77 3.55 -16.55
C LYS A 175 10.35 2.29 -17.18
N ILE A 176 9.78 1.14 -16.86
CA ILE A 176 10.11 -0.12 -17.53
C ILE A 176 9.10 -0.42 -18.64
N SER A 177 9.59 -0.93 -19.76
CA SER A 177 8.77 -1.47 -20.85
C SER A 177 8.91 -2.99 -20.85
N LEU A 178 7.81 -3.69 -20.62
CA LEU A 178 7.76 -5.15 -20.64
C LEU A 178 7.34 -5.62 -22.04
N TYR A 179 8.23 -6.33 -22.71
CA TYR A 179 8.00 -6.98 -23.99
C TYR A 179 7.80 -8.47 -23.74
N VAL A 180 6.72 -9.03 -24.28
CA VAL A 180 6.46 -10.47 -24.27
C VAL A 180 6.53 -10.95 -25.71
N GLU A 181 7.26 -12.04 -25.97
CA GLU A 181 7.18 -12.72 -27.25
C GLU A 181 5.86 -13.50 -27.29
N GLY A 182 5.00 -13.15 -28.25
CA GLY A 182 3.79 -13.89 -28.59
C GLY A 182 4.05 -14.95 -29.64
#